data_AF-A0A7C8QM12-F1
#
_entry.id   AF-A0A7C8QM12-F1
#
_cell.length_a   1.000
_cell.length_b   1.000
_cell.length_c   1.000
_cell.angle_alpha   90.00
_cell.angle_beta   90.00
_cell.angle_gamma   90.00
#
_symmetry.space_group_name_H-M   'P 1'
#
loop_
_entity.id
_entity.type
_entity.pdbx_description
1 polymer ?
#
loop_
_entity_poly.entity_id
_entity_poly.type
_entity_poly.pdbx_seq_one_letter_code
_entity_poly.pdbx_strand_id
1 'polypeptide(L)'
;MRFRHWPIGLLYDFYTALDPTKTPTLPPTNHDRPGSPPLAADPEPGAAPVPWTITLRFASYPHDFLTTLTPTSTHDAFINSIKEADFSRNGTAKAVMSLSPSDTRELFASLQDHDYDRFWGVTDKLLNHSGITVKNIPIRIYNPETGQVIQGSVPTRQPGTIRGDAQTLGTALNSLVPIIFPSKRSVVLARPVMHGIVLPLSAPLLELMREAMYPDGFLHITLAMM
;
A
#
# COMPACT_ATOMS: atom_id res chain seq x y z
N MET A 1 -18.74 2.71 -2.33
CA MET A 1 -17.30 2.65 -2.00
C MET A 1 -16.92 4.00 -1.38
N ARG A 2 -16.79 4.11 -0.05
CA ARG A 2 -16.32 5.37 0.56
C ARG A 2 -14.83 5.49 0.26
N PHE A 3 -14.39 6.53 -0.46
CA PHE A 3 -12.96 6.84 -0.55
C PHE A 3 -12.47 7.09 0.86
N ARG A 4 -11.54 6.24 1.29
CA ARG A 4 -10.71 6.52 2.44
C ARG A 4 -9.50 7.28 1.93
N HIS A 5 -8.84 8.01 2.82
CA HIS A 5 -7.54 8.64 2.65
C HIS A 5 -6.47 7.58 2.32
N TRP A 6 -6.45 7.13 1.07
CA TRP A 6 -5.48 6.15 0.57
C TRP A 6 -4.22 6.85 0.05
N PRO A 7 -3.03 6.27 0.25
CA PRO A 7 -1.81 6.77 -0.35
C PRO A 7 -1.91 6.87 -1.88
N ILE A 8 -1.22 7.86 -2.45
CA ILE A 8 -1.26 8.12 -3.90
C ILE A 8 -0.80 6.92 -4.73
N GLY A 9 0.26 6.23 -4.29
CA GLY A 9 0.75 5.01 -4.95
C GLY A 9 -0.27 3.88 -4.91
N LEU A 10 -0.98 3.71 -3.79
CA LEU A 10 -2.07 2.75 -3.69
C LEU A 10 -3.22 3.10 -4.65
N LEU A 11 -3.61 4.37 -4.73
CA LEU A 11 -4.65 4.81 -5.67
C LEU A 11 -4.26 4.50 -7.11
N TYR A 12 -3.01 4.76 -7.48
CA TYR A 12 -2.50 4.44 -8.81
C TYR A 12 -2.54 2.93 -9.08
N ASP A 13 -1.96 2.11 -8.20
CA ASP A 13 -1.96 0.65 -8.35
C ASP A 13 -3.40 0.10 -8.42
N PHE A 14 -4.30 0.63 -7.58
CA PHE A 14 -5.69 0.21 -7.52
C PHE A 14 -6.51 0.56 -8.77
N TYR A 15 -6.45 1.82 -9.23
CA TYR A 15 -7.27 2.27 -10.35
C TYR A 15 -6.72 1.89 -11.71
N THR A 16 -5.41 1.67 -11.82
CA THR A 16 -4.81 1.18 -13.06
C THR A 16 -4.85 -0.34 -13.13
N ALA A 17 -4.86 -1.03 -11.97
CA ALA A 17 -4.85 -2.49 -11.84
C ALA A 17 -3.79 -3.15 -12.73
N LEU A 18 -2.69 -2.43 -13.00
CA LEU A 18 -1.66 -2.87 -13.92
C LEU A 18 -0.95 -4.08 -13.37
N ASP A 19 -0.57 -4.96 -14.29
CA ASP A 19 0.42 -5.99 -14.03
C ASP A 19 1.80 -5.42 -14.40
N PRO A 20 2.68 -5.09 -13.43
CA PRO A 20 3.99 -4.53 -13.71
C PRO A 20 4.92 -5.42 -14.55
N THR A 21 4.60 -6.71 -14.69
CA THR A 21 5.36 -7.62 -15.57
C THR A 21 5.02 -7.44 -17.05
N LYS A 22 3.89 -6.81 -17.36
CA LYS A 22 3.50 -6.45 -18.73
C LYS A 22 4.11 -5.07 -19.03
N THR A 23 5.18 -5.02 -19.81
CA THR A 23 5.85 -3.78 -20.18
C THR A 23 4.87 -2.84 -20.90
N PRO A 24 4.68 -1.59 -20.47
CA PRO A 24 4.02 -0.59 -21.31
C PRO A 24 4.96 -0.34 -22.49
N THR A 25 4.51 -0.62 -23.71
CA THR A 25 5.19 -0.14 -24.91
C THR A 25 5.19 1.38 -24.86
N LEU A 26 6.34 1.98 -24.55
CA LEU A 26 6.53 3.42 -24.69
C LEU A 26 6.31 3.77 -26.16
N PRO A 27 5.49 4.79 -26.49
CA PRO A 27 5.45 5.29 -27.85
C PRO A 27 6.88 5.73 -28.23
N PRO A 28 7.32 5.48 -29.49
CA PRO A 28 8.65 5.86 -29.93
C PRO A 28 8.87 7.34 -29.68
N THR A 29 9.94 7.68 -28.96
CA THR A 29 10.40 9.06 -28.83
C THR A 29 10.83 9.53 -30.21
N ASN A 30 10.23 10.61 -30.70
CA ASN A 30 10.52 11.24 -32.00
C ASN A 30 11.91 11.92 -32.02
N HIS A 31 12.98 11.17 -31.81
CA HIS A 31 14.34 11.56 -32.17
C HIS A 31 14.76 10.73 -33.39
N ASP A 32 14.29 11.17 -34.57
CA ASP A 32 14.93 11.03 -35.90
C ASP A 32 13.90 10.95 -37.05
N ARG A 33 13.20 12.06 -37.34
CA ARG A 33 12.87 12.48 -38.72
C ARG A 33 12.11 13.82 -38.71
N PRO A 34 12.61 14.87 -39.42
CA PRO A 34 11.83 16.07 -39.67
C PRO A 34 10.74 15.77 -40.71
N GLY A 35 9.46 15.98 -40.38
CA GLY A 35 8.43 16.23 -41.40
C GLY A 35 7.26 15.24 -41.53
N SER A 36 6.98 14.37 -40.57
CA SER A 36 5.74 13.56 -40.57
C SER A 36 4.82 14.00 -39.42
N PRO A 37 3.52 14.29 -39.66
CA PRO A 37 2.59 14.51 -38.56
C PRO A 37 2.47 13.22 -37.73
N PRO A 38 2.41 13.30 -36.40
CA PRO A 38 2.38 12.11 -35.56
C PRO A 38 1.08 11.35 -35.82
N LEU A 39 1.19 10.13 -36.34
CA LEU A 39 0.18 9.11 -36.13
C LEU A 39 0.21 8.83 -34.62
N ALA A 40 -0.80 9.31 -33.90
CA ALA A 40 -1.04 8.87 -32.53
C ALA A 40 -1.12 7.34 -32.59
N ALA A 41 -0.12 6.65 -32.05
CA ALA A 41 -0.22 5.22 -31.85
C ALA A 41 -1.42 5.01 -30.94
N ASP A 42 -2.39 4.22 -31.39
CA ASP A 42 -3.48 3.80 -30.53
C ASP A 42 -2.85 3.14 -29.29
N PRO A 43 -3.21 3.55 -28.07
CA PRO A 43 -2.68 2.91 -26.88
C PRO A 43 -2.98 1.41 -26.93
N GLU A 44 -1.97 0.57 -26.70
CA GLU A 44 -2.14 -0.88 -26.59
C GLU A 44 -3.33 -1.16 -25.64
N PRO A 45 -4.33 -1.96 -26.07
CA PRO A 45 -5.50 -2.23 -25.27
C PRO A 45 -5.09 -2.92 -23.96
N GLY A 46 -5.08 -2.16 -22.86
CA GLY A 46 -4.75 -2.65 -21.51
C GLY A 46 -3.61 -1.91 -20.80
N ALA A 47 -2.85 -1.04 -21.47
CA ALA A 47 -1.85 -0.20 -20.81
C ALA A 47 -2.48 1.12 -20.34
N ALA A 48 -2.54 1.35 -19.02
CA ALA A 48 -2.95 2.64 -18.49
C ALA A 48 -1.93 3.70 -18.93
N PRO A 49 -2.35 4.80 -19.58
CA PRO A 49 -1.44 5.78 -20.11
C PRO A 49 -0.64 6.42 -18.97
N VAL A 50 0.69 6.48 -19.16
CA VAL A 50 1.58 7.31 -18.35
C VAL A 50 1.82 8.59 -19.15
N PRO A 51 1.62 9.79 -18.58
CA PRO A 51 1.34 10.07 -17.17
C PRO A 51 -0.10 9.76 -16.72
N TRP A 52 -0.27 9.43 -15.43
CA TRP A 52 -1.59 9.23 -14.82
C TRP A 52 -2.46 10.48 -14.98
N THR A 53 -3.59 10.33 -15.66
CA THR A 53 -4.52 11.44 -15.89
C THR A 53 -5.46 11.64 -14.70
N ILE A 54 -5.36 12.79 -14.05
CA ILE A 54 -6.23 13.21 -12.95
C ILE A 54 -7.10 14.37 -13.43
N THR A 55 -8.43 14.20 -13.39
CA THR A 55 -9.38 15.27 -13.75
C THR A 55 -9.79 16.06 -12.52
N LEU A 56 -9.42 17.34 -12.47
CA LEU A 56 -9.86 18.27 -11.43
C LEU A 56 -11.30 18.72 -11.69
N ARG A 57 -12.17 18.61 -10.69
CA ARG A 57 -13.57 19.06 -10.73
C ARG A 57 -13.83 20.08 -9.62
N PHE A 58 -14.45 21.20 -9.96
CA PHE A 58 -14.78 22.29 -9.03
C PHE A 58 -16.26 22.37 -8.63
N ALA A 59 -17.12 21.57 -9.27
CA ALA A 59 -18.57 21.53 -9.03
C ALA A 59 -19.04 20.10 -8.75
N SER A 60 -20.24 19.97 -8.17
CA SER A 60 -20.89 18.68 -7.86
C SER A 60 -20.00 17.76 -7.01
N TYR A 61 -19.59 18.25 -5.83
CA TYR A 61 -18.75 17.46 -4.92
C TYR A 61 -19.48 16.15 -4.50
N PRO A 62 -18.86 14.98 -4.71
CA PRO A 62 -19.52 13.70 -4.45
C PRO A 62 -19.47 13.32 -2.97
N HIS A 63 -20.33 13.95 -2.15
CA HIS A 63 -20.38 13.79 -0.69
C HIS A 63 -20.59 12.34 -0.22
N ASP A 64 -21.23 11.48 -1.03
CA ASP A 64 -21.45 10.06 -0.69
C ASP A 64 -20.17 9.22 -0.78
N PHE A 65 -19.20 9.70 -1.56
CA PHE A 65 -17.98 8.96 -1.90
C PHE A 65 -16.74 9.60 -1.29
N LEU A 66 -16.67 10.93 -1.19
CA LEU A 66 -15.51 11.67 -0.70
C LEU A 66 -15.84 12.40 0.60
N THR A 67 -14.90 12.36 1.55
CA THR A 67 -14.95 13.19 2.76
C THR A 67 -14.23 14.50 2.49
N THR A 68 -14.83 15.62 2.89
CA THR A 68 -14.19 16.93 2.78
C THR A 68 -12.92 16.96 3.62
N LEU A 69 -11.79 17.25 2.98
CA LEU A 69 -10.48 17.30 3.64
C LEU A 69 -10.21 18.71 4.15
N THR A 70 -10.02 18.84 5.45
CA THR A 70 -9.36 19.97 6.11
C THR A 70 -7.97 19.55 6.58
N PRO A 71 -7.01 20.47 6.76
CA PRO A 71 -5.67 20.13 7.27
C PRO A 71 -5.72 19.32 8.58
N THR A 72 -6.61 19.69 9.49
CA THR A 72 -6.83 18.97 10.75
C THR A 72 -7.39 17.57 10.51
N SER A 73 -8.40 17.41 9.65
CA SER A 73 -8.98 16.10 9.35
C SER A 73 -7.98 15.14 8.71
N THR A 74 -7.07 15.64 7.87
CA THR A 74 -6.03 14.83 7.23
C THR A 74 -5.01 14.35 8.26
N HIS A 75 -4.55 15.25 9.13
CA HIS A 75 -3.68 14.89 10.25
C HIS A 75 -4.33 13.82 11.14
N ASP A 76 -5.59 14.04 11.55
CA ASP A 76 -6.28 13.12 12.44
C ASP A 76 -6.54 11.76 11.79
N ALA A 77 -6.90 11.73 10.50
CA ALA A 77 -7.06 10.51 9.73
C ALA A 77 -5.74 9.71 9.62
N PHE A 78 -4.62 10.41 9.42
CA PHE A 78 -3.30 9.82 9.41
C PHE A 78 -2.94 9.20 10.76
N ILE A 79 -3.05 9.97 11.85
CA ILE A 79 -2.77 9.48 13.21
C ILE A 79 -3.69 8.32 13.60
N ASN A 80 -4.96 8.36 13.21
CA ASN A 80 -5.90 7.26 13.44
C ASN A 80 -5.49 5.98 12.69
N SER A 81 -4.97 6.12 11.46
CA SER A 81 -4.47 4.97 10.69
C SER A 81 -3.24 4.35 11.35
N ILE A 82 -2.31 5.18 11.86
CA ILE A 82 -1.14 4.70 12.62
C ILE A 82 -1.55 3.98 13.91
N LYS A 83 -2.55 4.50 14.64
CA LYS A 83 -3.10 3.84 15.84
C LYS A 83 -3.72 2.48 15.51
N GLU A 84 -4.45 2.40 14.40
CA GLU A 84 -5.06 1.15 13.93
C GLU A 84 -3.98 0.13 13.55
N ALA A 85 -2.92 0.58 12.86
CA ALA A 85 -1.79 -0.26 12.51
C ALA A 85 -1.03 -0.76 13.76
N ASP A 86 -0.82 0.11 14.76
CA ASP A 86 -0.16 -0.26 16.01
C ASP A 86 -0.99 -1.26 16.83
N PHE A 87 -2.30 -1.02 16.92
CA PHE A 87 -3.23 -1.97 17.51
C PHE A 87 -3.19 -3.32 16.79
N SER A 88 -3.17 -3.31 15.45
CA SER A 88 -3.06 -4.53 14.65
C SER A 88 -1.73 -5.27 14.91
N ARG A 89 -0.60 -4.55 15.04
CA ARG A 89 0.73 -5.13 15.32
C ARG A 89 0.82 -5.77 16.70
N ASN A 90 0.33 -5.07 17.71
CA ASN A 90 0.69 -5.31 19.11
C ASN A 90 -0.51 -5.74 19.99
N GLY A 91 -1.74 -5.64 19.48
CA GLY A 91 -2.99 -5.79 20.25
C GLY A 91 -3.31 -4.57 21.13
N THR A 92 -2.52 -3.51 21.03
CA THR A 92 -2.66 -2.27 21.79
C THR A 92 -2.07 -1.12 20.99
N ALA A 93 -2.61 0.10 21.17
CA ALA A 93 -2.08 1.32 20.56
C ALA A 93 -1.10 2.07 21.50
N LYS A 94 -0.55 1.39 22.52
CA LYS A 94 0.26 2.02 23.57
C LYS A 94 1.50 2.72 23.03
N ALA A 95 2.16 2.19 22.00
CA ALA A 95 3.36 2.83 21.45
C ALA A 95 3.02 4.21 20.89
N VAL A 96 1.95 4.30 20.10
CA VAL A 96 1.47 5.58 19.56
C VAL A 96 0.97 6.52 20.66
N MET A 97 0.27 5.99 21.68
CA MET A 97 -0.22 6.81 22.80
C MET A 97 0.90 7.28 23.74
N SER A 98 2.06 6.63 23.71
CA SER A 98 3.22 7.00 24.51
C SER A 98 4.11 8.05 23.85
N LEU A 99 3.91 8.33 22.56
CA LEU A 99 4.65 9.37 21.87
C LEU A 99 4.38 10.72 22.51
N SER A 100 5.43 11.55 22.57
CA SER A 100 5.26 12.94 22.98
C SER A 100 4.39 13.70 21.95
N PRO A 101 3.69 14.76 22.36
CA PRO A 101 3.00 15.63 21.42
C PRO A 101 3.92 16.22 20.35
N SER A 102 5.20 16.45 20.67
CA SER A 102 6.23 16.84 19.70
C SER A 102 6.51 15.74 18.68
N ASP A 103 6.74 14.49 19.11
CA ASP A 103 6.99 13.37 18.20
C ASP A 103 5.80 13.13 17.26
N THR A 104 4.58 13.24 17.77
CA THR A 104 3.36 13.06 16.96
C THR A 104 3.25 14.12 15.86
N ARG A 105 3.55 15.40 16.18
CA ARG A 105 3.57 16.47 15.18
C ARG A 105 4.71 16.30 14.18
N GLU A 106 5.88 15.90 14.68
CA GLU A 106 7.07 15.65 13.87
C GLU A 106 6.85 14.55 12.84
N LEU A 107 6.13 13.48 13.22
CA LEU A 107 5.79 12.38 12.34
C LEU A 107 4.96 12.83 11.13
N PHE A 108 4.00 13.73 11.34
CA PHE A 108 3.20 14.28 10.23
C PHE A 108 3.97 15.34 9.44
N ALA A 109 4.68 16.25 10.13
CA ALA A 109 5.45 17.31 9.49
C ALA A 109 6.56 16.76 8.59
N SER A 110 7.32 15.78 9.06
CA SER A 110 8.35 15.11 8.25
C SER A 110 7.79 14.47 6.98
N LEU A 111 6.58 13.91 7.03
CA LEU A 111 5.91 13.37 5.84
C LEU A 111 5.52 14.48 4.85
N GLN A 112 5.05 15.63 5.33
CA GLN A 112 4.72 16.79 4.49
C GLN A 112 5.97 17.42 3.87
N ASP A 113 7.06 17.46 4.63
CA ASP A 113 8.35 18.03 4.20
C ASP A 113 9.17 17.05 3.33
N HIS A 114 8.69 15.82 3.16
CA HIS A 114 9.41 14.72 2.50
C HIS A 114 10.77 14.40 3.13
N ASP A 115 10.88 14.55 4.45
CA ASP A 115 12.11 14.29 5.21
C ASP A 115 12.12 12.85 5.76
N TYR A 116 12.89 12.00 5.08
CA TYR A 116 13.00 10.58 5.38
C TYR A 116 13.57 10.31 6.78
N ASP A 117 14.66 10.98 7.14
CA ASP A 117 15.40 10.70 8.39
C ASP A 117 14.60 11.14 9.61
N ARG A 118 13.92 12.30 9.53
CA ARG A 118 13.01 12.76 10.59
C ARG A 118 11.83 11.81 10.77
N PHE A 119 11.23 11.35 9.67
CA PHE A 119 10.11 10.42 9.71
C PHE A 119 10.49 9.09 10.37
N TRP A 120 11.59 8.49 9.93
CA TRP A 120 12.05 7.21 10.48
C TRP A 120 12.60 7.32 11.89
N GLY A 121 13.20 8.46 12.26
CA GLY A 121 13.61 8.72 13.64
C GLY A 121 12.47 8.66 14.65
N VAL A 122 11.24 9.02 14.25
CA VAL A 122 10.03 8.85 15.07
C VAL A 122 9.39 7.47 14.89
N THR A 123 9.32 6.98 13.65
CA THR A 123 8.69 5.68 13.33
C THR A 123 9.44 4.51 13.96
N ASP A 124 10.75 4.57 14.07
CA ASP A 124 11.55 3.55 14.76
C ASP A 124 11.16 3.44 16.24
N LYS A 125 10.90 4.57 16.91
CA LYS A 125 10.37 4.59 18.28
C LYS A 125 9.02 3.90 18.40
N LEU A 126 8.18 3.96 17.37
CA LEU A 126 6.87 3.28 17.32
C LEU A 126 7.03 1.78 17.11
N LEU A 127 7.87 1.37 16.16
CA LEU A 127 8.05 -0.04 15.80
C LEU A 127 8.83 -0.82 16.87
N ASN A 128 9.76 -0.17 17.56
CA ASN A 128 10.65 -0.79 18.55
C ASN A 128 10.37 -0.31 19.99
N HIS A 129 9.18 0.24 20.24
CA HIS A 129 8.80 0.76 21.56
C HIS A 129 8.99 -0.28 22.68
N SER A 130 9.75 0.09 23.72
CA SER A 130 9.92 -0.68 24.97
C SER A 130 10.31 -2.16 24.80
N GLY A 131 11.08 -2.49 23.76
CA GLY A 131 11.50 -3.87 23.50
C GLY A 131 10.36 -4.81 23.10
N ILE A 132 9.20 -4.27 22.73
CA ILE A 132 8.08 -5.06 22.19
C ILE A 132 8.47 -5.54 20.80
N THR A 133 8.54 -6.86 20.64
CA THR A 133 8.68 -7.48 19.32
C THR A 133 7.35 -7.43 18.59
N VAL A 134 7.33 -6.94 17.35
CA VAL A 134 6.15 -6.96 16.48
C VAL A 134 5.55 -8.38 16.45
N LYS A 135 4.27 -8.50 16.83
CA LYS A 135 3.59 -9.81 16.93
C LYS A 135 2.85 -10.15 15.65
N ASN A 136 2.17 -9.16 15.09
CA ASN A 136 1.43 -9.31 13.84
C ASN A 136 1.78 -8.20 12.86
N ILE A 137 1.44 -8.41 11.60
CA ILE A 137 1.73 -7.56 10.47
C ILE A 137 0.39 -7.04 9.92
N PRO A 138 0.14 -5.72 9.95
CA PRO A 138 -1.08 -5.12 9.41
C PRO A 138 -1.05 -5.14 7.88
N ILE A 139 -2.05 -5.76 7.27
CA ILE A 139 -2.16 -5.88 5.81
C ILE A 139 -3.55 -5.45 5.37
N ARG A 140 -3.62 -4.73 4.25
CA ARG A 140 -4.85 -4.50 3.50
C ARG A 140 -4.67 -4.98 2.07
N ILE A 141 -5.57 -5.85 1.61
CA ILE A 141 -5.59 -6.41 0.27
C ILE A 141 -6.75 -5.76 -0.50
N TYR A 142 -6.45 -5.22 -1.67
CA TYR A 142 -7.40 -4.48 -2.50
C TYR A 142 -7.65 -5.25 -3.79
N ASN A 143 -8.91 -5.54 -4.08
CA ASN A 143 -9.33 -6.15 -5.33
C ASN A 143 -9.99 -5.07 -6.22
N PRO A 144 -9.32 -4.62 -7.29
CA PRO A 144 -9.85 -3.60 -8.20
C PRO A 144 -11.15 -4.00 -8.91
N GLU A 145 -11.31 -5.27 -9.31
CA GLU A 145 -12.49 -5.73 -10.06
C GLU A 145 -13.78 -5.68 -9.23
N THR A 146 -13.67 -6.06 -7.96
CA THR A 146 -14.83 -6.12 -7.04
C THR A 146 -14.96 -4.88 -6.16
N GLY A 147 -13.91 -4.08 -6.06
CA GLY A 147 -13.79 -3.00 -5.09
C GLY A 147 -13.67 -3.44 -3.63
N GLN A 148 -13.48 -4.74 -3.38
CA GLN A 148 -13.35 -5.28 -2.03
C GLN A 148 -12.00 -4.93 -1.40
N VAL A 149 -12.04 -4.58 -0.12
CA VAL A 149 -10.83 -4.36 0.70
C VAL A 149 -10.87 -5.32 1.89
N ILE A 150 -9.86 -6.18 1.97
CA ILE A 150 -9.71 -7.17 3.05
C ILE A 150 -8.61 -6.69 3.97
N GLN A 151 -8.93 -6.44 5.22
CA GLN A 151 -7.96 -6.09 6.25
C GLN A 151 -7.63 -7.31 7.09
N GLY A 152 -6.34 -7.60 7.25
CA GLY A 152 -5.84 -8.73 8.02
C GLY A 152 -4.74 -8.32 8.99
N SER A 153 -4.66 -9.02 10.11
CA SER A 153 -3.53 -8.97 11.03
C SER A 153 -2.87 -10.34 11.01
N VAL A 154 -1.65 -10.42 10.46
CA VAL A 154 -0.99 -11.69 10.18
C VAL A 154 0.15 -11.91 11.17
N PRO A 155 0.18 -13.00 11.94
CA PRO A 155 1.29 -13.29 12.85
C PRO A 155 2.65 -13.33 12.13
N THR A 156 3.71 -12.86 12.81
CA THR A 156 5.08 -12.89 12.26
C THR A 156 5.62 -14.30 12.05
N ARG A 157 5.04 -15.29 12.73
CA ARG A 157 5.36 -16.71 12.62
C ARG A 157 4.13 -17.53 12.29
N GLN A 158 4.31 -18.59 11.51
CA GLN A 158 3.23 -19.48 11.09
C GLN A 158 2.63 -20.26 12.27
N PRO A 159 1.29 -20.19 12.49
CA PRO A 159 0.62 -20.98 13.51
C PRO A 159 0.81 -22.49 13.29
N GLY A 160 1.03 -23.25 14.36
CA GLY A 160 1.07 -24.72 14.31
C GLY A 160 2.39 -25.35 13.83
N THR A 161 3.42 -24.55 13.55
CA THR A 161 4.77 -25.07 13.25
C THR A 161 5.58 -25.20 14.54
N ILE A 162 6.19 -26.36 14.78
CA ILE A 162 6.97 -26.65 16.02
C ILE A 162 8.14 -25.67 16.19
N ARG A 163 8.69 -25.16 15.07
CA ARG A 163 9.82 -24.20 15.05
C ARG A 163 9.40 -22.73 14.85
N GLY A 164 8.11 -22.45 14.65
CA GLY A 164 7.63 -21.10 14.39
C GLY A 164 8.22 -20.53 13.09
N ASP A 165 8.04 -21.24 11.97
CA ASP A 165 8.56 -20.81 10.66
C ASP A 165 8.15 -19.37 10.36
N ALA A 166 9.06 -18.61 9.77
CA ALA A 166 8.79 -17.22 9.42
C ALA A 166 7.58 -17.13 8.48
N GLN A 167 6.75 -16.11 8.68
CA GLN A 167 5.65 -15.85 7.78
C GLN A 167 6.19 -15.29 6.45
N THR A 168 5.65 -15.80 5.36
CA THR A 168 5.91 -15.29 4.00
C THR A 168 4.69 -14.57 3.45
N LEU A 169 4.86 -13.78 2.40
CA LEU A 169 3.73 -13.18 1.71
C LEU A 169 2.75 -14.25 1.18
N GLY A 170 3.26 -15.33 0.58
CA GLY A 170 2.42 -16.38 0.02
C GLY A 170 1.61 -17.14 1.06
N THR A 171 2.19 -17.43 2.23
CA THR A 171 1.44 -18.04 3.35
C THR A 171 0.38 -17.10 3.91
N ALA A 172 0.67 -15.80 3.99
CA ALA A 172 -0.28 -14.78 4.43
C ALA A 172 -1.45 -14.61 3.46
N LEU A 173 -1.17 -14.47 2.17
CA LEU A 173 -2.20 -14.32 1.14
C LEU A 173 -3.07 -15.57 1.02
N ASN A 174 -2.48 -16.76 1.06
CA ASN A 174 -3.25 -18.01 1.10
C ASN A 174 -4.19 -18.09 2.31
N SER A 175 -3.80 -17.53 3.46
CA SER A 175 -4.66 -17.48 4.65
C SER A 175 -5.77 -16.44 4.55
N LEU A 176 -5.51 -15.25 3.98
CA LEU A 176 -6.46 -14.13 3.95
C LEU A 176 -7.42 -14.20 2.77
N VAL A 177 -6.94 -14.70 1.62
CA VAL A 177 -7.66 -14.75 0.34
C VAL A 177 -7.40 -16.09 -0.38
N PRO A 178 -7.73 -17.25 0.24
CA PRO A 178 -7.39 -18.58 -0.27
C PRO A 178 -7.95 -18.86 -1.67
N ILE A 179 -9.09 -18.27 -2.02
CA ILE A 179 -9.72 -18.44 -3.33
C ILE A 179 -8.84 -17.85 -4.44
N ILE A 180 -8.23 -16.67 -4.20
CA ILE A 180 -7.36 -15.99 -5.16
C ILE A 180 -5.95 -16.57 -5.14
N PHE A 181 -5.49 -16.97 -3.95
CA PHE A 181 -4.15 -17.55 -3.72
C PHE A 181 -4.27 -18.98 -3.17
N PRO A 182 -4.66 -19.97 -4.00
CA PRO A 182 -4.77 -21.36 -3.55
C PRO A 182 -3.40 -22.01 -3.27
N SER A 183 -2.32 -21.45 -3.85
CA SER A 183 -0.94 -21.87 -3.62
C SER A 183 -0.16 -20.80 -2.85
N LYS A 184 0.72 -21.27 -1.96
CA LYS A 184 1.64 -20.42 -1.17
C LYS A 184 2.91 -20.04 -1.94
N ARG A 185 3.18 -20.71 -3.08
CA ARG A 185 4.46 -20.61 -3.80
C ARG A 185 4.31 -20.13 -5.24
N SER A 186 3.12 -20.26 -5.81
CA SER A 186 2.83 -19.89 -7.19
C SER A 186 1.60 -19.01 -7.25
N VAL A 187 1.71 -17.92 -8.00
CA VAL A 187 0.59 -17.07 -8.39
C VAL A 187 -0.21 -17.78 -9.48
N VAL A 188 -1.55 -17.79 -9.37
CA VAL A 188 -2.44 -18.48 -10.32
C VAL A 188 -3.48 -17.53 -10.89
N LEU A 189 -4.17 -16.78 -10.03
CA LEU A 189 -5.30 -15.93 -10.43
C LEU A 189 -4.96 -14.43 -10.40
N ALA A 190 -4.03 -14.03 -9.54
CA ALA A 190 -3.63 -12.65 -9.39
C ALA A 190 -2.17 -12.53 -8.95
N ARG A 191 -1.54 -11.41 -9.30
CA ARG A 191 -0.25 -10.97 -8.78
C ARG A 191 -0.47 -9.97 -7.64
N PRO A 192 0.20 -10.12 -6.48
CA PRO A 192 0.18 -9.11 -5.45
C PRO A 192 1.12 -7.95 -5.85
N VAL A 193 0.59 -6.74 -5.92
CA VAL A 193 1.31 -5.52 -6.30
C VAL A 193 1.33 -4.55 -5.11
N MET A 194 2.48 -3.95 -4.86
CA MET A 194 2.63 -2.87 -3.88
C MET A 194 3.75 -1.94 -4.35
N HIS A 195 3.56 -0.62 -4.19
CA HIS A 195 4.50 0.40 -4.70
C HIS A 195 4.85 0.20 -6.19
N GLY A 196 3.86 -0.21 -7.00
CA GLY A 196 4.04 -0.44 -8.44
C GLY A 196 4.87 -1.66 -8.82
N ILE A 197 5.23 -2.55 -7.89
CA ILE A 197 6.00 -3.78 -8.18
C ILE A 197 5.25 -5.04 -7.76
N VAL A 198 5.49 -6.14 -8.49
CA VAL A 198 4.98 -7.46 -8.10
C VAL A 198 5.81 -8.00 -6.95
N LEU A 199 5.13 -8.36 -5.87
CA LEU A 199 5.77 -8.92 -4.68
C LEU A 199 6.00 -10.43 -4.83
N PRO A 200 7.21 -10.94 -4.52
CA PRO A 200 7.46 -12.37 -4.55
C PRO A 200 6.75 -13.07 -3.38
N LEU A 201 6.08 -14.19 -3.64
CA LEU A 201 5.37 -14.95 -2.60
C LEU A 201 6.30 -15.49 -1.50
N SER A 202 7.59 -15.66 -1.80
CA SER A 202 8.60 -16.08 -0.83
C SER A 202 9.11 -14.95 0.08
N ALA A 203 8.71 -13.69 -0.14
CA ALA A 203 9.17 -12.56 0.66
C ALA A 203 8.88 -12.79 2.16
N PRO A 204 9.88 -12.67 3.05
CA PRO A 204 9.65 -12.67 4.49
C PRO A 204 8.78 -11.48 4.88
N LEU A 205 7.60 -11.75 5.44
CA LEU A 205 6.58 -10.73 5.60
C LEU A 205 6.98 -9.66 6.65
N LEU A 206 7.74 -10.04 7.68
CA LEU A 206 8.23 -9.11 8.69
C LEU A 206 9.23 -8.11 8.10
N GLU A 207 10.14 -8.58 7.25
CA GLU A 207 11.11 -7.73 6.56
C GLU A 207 10.39 -6.82 5.58
N LEU A 208 9.44 -7.37 4.80
CA LEU A 208 8.62 -6.56 3.90
C LEU A 208 7.88 -5.43 4.62
N MET A 209 7.34 -5.68 5.82
CA MET A 209 6.72 -4.64 6.65
C MET A 209 7.72 -3.56 7.06
N ARG A 210 8.91 -3.95 7.51
CA ARG A 210 9.94 -2.99 7.98
C ARG A 210 10.44 -2.08 6.88
N GLU A 211 10.62 -2.62 5.68
CA GLU A 211 11.25 -1.90 4.57
C GLU A 211 10.26 -1.19 3.64
N ALA A 212 9.01 -1.66 3.57
CA ALA A 212 8.09 -1.22 2.52
C ALA A 212 6.66 -0.89 2.99
N MET A 213 6.39 -0.84 4.31
CA MET A 213 5.09 -0.32 4.76
C MET A 213 4.89 1.14 4.34
N TYR A 214 3.64 1.51 4.10
CA TYR A 214 3.30 2.91 3.88
C TYR A 214 3.47 3.70 5.19
N PRO A 215 3.58 5.03 5.12
CA PRO A 215 3.73 5.88 6.31
C PRO A 215 2.62 5.74 7.36
N ASP A 216 1.45 5.20 6.97
CA ASP A 216 0.33 4.93 7.88
C ASP A 216 0.51 3.61 8.67
N GLY A 217 1.57 2.85 8.38
CA GLY A 217 1.95 1.62 9.06
C GLY A 217 1.31 0.34 8.51
N PHE A 218 0.62 0.39 7.36
CA PHE A 218 0.04 -0.79 6.71
C PHE A 218 0.87 -1.25 5.50
N LEU A 219 0.85 -2.56 5.24
CA LEU A 219 1.14 -3.10 3.91
C LEU A 219 -0.13 -3.01 3.06
N HIS A 220 -0.13 -2.15 2.05
CA HIS A 220 -1.21 -2.06 1.08
C HIS A 220 -0.89 -2.86 -0.17
N ILE A 221 -1.66 -3.92 -0.43
CA ILE A 221 -1.40 -4.86 -1.52
C ILE A 221 -2.58 -4.84 -2.49
N THR A 222 -2.37 -4.37 -3.70
CA THR A 222 -3.35 -4.41 -4.78
C THR A 222 -3.22 -5.71 -5.56
N LEU A 223 -4.36 -6.27 -6.01
CA LEU A 223 -4.38 -7.44 -6.87
C LEU A 223 -4.41 -7.04 -8.34
N ALA A 224 -3.39 -7.43 -9.09
CA ALA A 224 -3.39 -7.39 -10.55
C ALA A 224 -3.86 -8.75 -11.07
N MET A 225 -5.07 -8.79 -11.63
CA MET A 225 -5.71 -10.02 -12.10
C MET A 225 -5.03 -10.50 -13.40
N MET A 226 -4.86 -11.81 -13.53
CA MET A 226 -4.14 -12.43 -14.65
C MET A 226 -5.01 -12.77 -15.85
#